data_AF-A0A5C8U9S5-F1
#
_entry.id   AF-A0A5C8U9S5-F1
#
_cell.length_a   1.000
_cell.length_b   1.000
_cell.length_c   1.000
_cell.angle_alpha   90.00
_cell.angle_beta   90.00
_cell.angle_gamma   90.00
#
_symmetry.space_group_name_H-M   'P 1'
#
loop_
_entity.id
_entity.type
_entity.pdbx_description
1 polymer ?
#
loop_
_entity_poly.entity_id
_entity_poly.type
_entity_poly.pdbx_seq_one_letter_code
_entity_poly.pdbx_strand_id
1 'polypeptide(L)'
;MAIQPIIIKKVKKAAHAHHGGAWKIAYADFVTAMMAFFLLMWLISMTTPEQKVGLAEYFAPAALSPANSGAGGMLYGTSLDTSGNKLSTPRDAARGSAEQEDRARPTSPGRASDLDASHPAASAQANDSAIASLRQALQKMPDIAELSRNIVIEPTKEGVNVSLVDQDGRSMFREGSVDPYERTRRVLEALAPALRRLPNRLSITGHTAAARPGSARAAEPWNLTAGRALAVREILSGAGVPNDNVDSVVGRADTQPVFPDNPYIAPNRRVTITLLDASPPVPPNFLR
;
A
#
# COMPACT_ATOMS: atom_id res chain seq x y z
N MET A 1 86.78 45.73 -28.53
CA MET A 1 85.45 46.11 -29.05
C MET A 1 84.46 45.08 -28.52
N ALA A 2 83.72 45.40 -27.45
CA ALA A 2 82.82 44.44 -26.81
C ALA A 2 81.46 44.46 -27.52
N ILE A 3 81.04 43.30 -28.04
CA ILE A 3 79.75 43.13 -28.73
C ILE A 3 78.65 43.11 -27.66
N GLN A 4 77.77 44.12 -27.66
CA GLN A 4 76.62 44.12 -26.76
C GLN A 4 75.54 43.15 -27.28
N PRO A 5 74.95 42.30 -26.42
CA PRO A 5 73.93 41.36 -26.84
C PRO A 5 72.62 42.07 -27.14
N ILE A 6 72.10 41.91 -28.36
CA ILE A 6 70.78 42.39 -28.75
C ILE A 6 69.73 41.45 -28.19
N ILE A 7 68.88 41.95 -27.29
CA ILE A 7 67.77 41.20 -26.71
C ILE A 7 66.50 41.50 -27.49
N ILE A 8 66.01 40.52 -28.26
CA ILE A 8 64.73 40.64 -28.99
C ILE A 8 63.60 40.10 -28.11
N LYS A 9 62.75 40.98 -27.58
CA LYS A 9 61.53 40.60 -26.84
C LYS A 9 60.40 40.30 -27.83
N LYS A 10 60.18 39.03 -28.16
CA LYS A 10 58.98 38.60 -28.91
C LYS A 10 57.75 38.65 -28.00
N VAL A 11 56.90 39.66 -28.18
CA VAL A 11 55.59 39.71 -27.54
C VAL A 11 54.61 38.88 -28.38
N LYS A 12 54.30 37.66 -27.93
CA LYS A 12 53.13 36.92 -28.45
C LYS A 12 51.89 37.59 -27.86
N LYS A 13 51.17 38.38 -28.66
CA LYS A 13 49.79 38.73 -28.33
C LYS A 13 48.96 37.46 -28.51
N ALA A 14 48.70 36.76 -27.41
CA ALA A 14 47.65 35.76 -27.41
C ALA A 14 46.33 36.51 -27.62
N ALA A 15 45.69 36.31 -28.78
CA ALA A 15 44.30 36.68 -28.94
C ALA A 15 43.53 35.90 -27.86
N HIS A 16 42.78 36.60 -27.01
CA HIS A 16 41.90 35.96 -26.06
C HIS A 16 40.94 35.07 -26.84
N ALA A 17 41.18 33.76 -26.80
CA ALA A 17 40.20 32.79 -27.25
C ALA A 17 38.90 33.07 -26.46
N HIS A 18 37.77 33.09 -27.17
CA HIS A 18 36.45 33.49 -26.67
C HIS A 18 35.92 32.52 -25.59
N HIS A 19 36.56 32.49 -24.41
CA HIS A 19 36.20 31.61 -23.29
C HIS A 19 35.04 32.16 -22.42
N GLY A 20 34.40 33.27 -22.84
CA GLY A 20 33.34 33.92 -22.08
C GLY A 20 31.90 33.44 -22.36
N GLY A 21 31.73 32.43 -23.22
CA GLY A 21 30.40 31.94 -23.65
C GLY A 21 30.00 30.55 -23.13
N ALA A 22 30.96 29.69 -22.79
CA ALA A 22 30.68 28.30 -22.41
C ALA A 22 29.83 28.19 -21.12
N TRP A 23 30.09 29.05 -20.14
CA TRP A 23 29.31 29.09 -18.90
C TRP A 23 27.86 29.57 -19.11
N LYS A 24 27.62 30.42 -20.13
CA LYS A 24 26.28 30.89 -20.49
C LYS A 24 25.47 29.78 -21.14
N ILE A 25 26.11 28.87 -21.87
CA ILE A 25 25.48 27.69 -22.47
C ILE A 25 25.05 26.72 -21.36
N ALA A 26 25.94 26.44 -20.40
CA ALA A 26 25.60 25.60 -19.24
C ALA A 26 24.49 26.23 -18.37
N TYR A 27 24.50 27.55 -18.19
CA TYR A 27 23.44 28.25 -17.48
C TYR A 27 22.10 28.22 -18.24
N ALA A 28 22.13 28.41 -19.56
CA ALA A 28 20.93 28.33 -20.39
C ALA A 28 20.32 26.92 -20.35
N ASP A 29 21.16 25.88 -20.44
CA ASP A 29 20.72 24.48 -20.35
C ASP A 29 20.07 24.17 -18.99
N PHE A 30 20.69 24.64 -17.89
CA PHE A 30 20.13 24.50 -16.54
C PHE A 30 18.77 25.21 -16.39
N VAL A 31 18.64 26.44 -16.90
CA VAL A 31 17.37 27.18 -16.87
C VAL A 31 16.30 26.47 -17.70
N THR A 32 16.66 25.91 -18.86
CA THR A 32 15.70 25.14 -19.68
C THR A 32 15.26 23.85 -19.01
N ALA A 33 16.16 23.14 -18.32
CA ALA A 33 15.82 21.96 -17.54
C ALA A 33 14.86 22.30 -16.39
N MET A 34 15.12 23.39 -15.67
CA MET A 34 14.22 23.85 -14.61
C MET A 34 12.88 24.34 -15.14
N MET A 35 12.85 25.01 -16.29
CA MET A 35 11.61 25.42 -16.95
C MET A 35 10.78 24.20 -17.38
N ALA A 36 11.40 23.19 -17.98
CA ALA A 36 10.72 21.95 -18.36
C ALA A 36 10.17 21.20 -17.13
N PHE A 37 10.97 21.10 -16.06
CA PHE A 37 10.54 20.51 -14.80
C PHE A 37 9.37 21.28 -14.16
N PHE A 38 9.42 22.62 -14.19
CA PHE A 38 8.35 23.48 -13.70
C PHE A 38 7.06 23.28 -14.51
N LEU A 39 7.13 23.27 -15.84
CA LEU A 39 5.97 23.03 -16.70
C LEU A 39 5.37 21.64 -16.46
N LEU A 40 6.20 20.63 -16.23
CA LEU A 40 5.75 19.28 -15.89
C LEU A 40 5.01 19.25 -14.53
N MET A 41 5.61 19.82 -13.49
CA MET A 41 4.97 19.91 -12.17
C MET A 41 3.70 20.76 -12.22
N TRP A 42 3.70 21.83 -13.01
CA TRP A 42 2.54 22.69 -13.21
C TRP A 42 1.40 21.92 -13.89
N LEU A 43 1.69 21.16 -14.96
CA LEU A 43 0.71 20.26 -15.59
C LEU A 43 0.14 19.27 -14.58
N ILE A 44 0.99 18.59 -13.79
CA ILE A 44 0.53 17.64 -12.77
C ILE A 44 -0.33 18.35 -11.72
N SER A 45 -0.03 19.60 -11.34
CA SER A 45 -0.84 20.32 -10.35
C SER A 45 -2.25 20.65 -10.81
N MET A 46 -2.47 20.85 -12.12
CA MET A 46 -3.78 21.18 -12.70
C MET A 46 -4.52 19.97 -13.28
N THR A 47 -3.89 18.80 -13.28
CA THR A 47 -4.48 17.52 -13.70
C THR A 47 -5.28 16.89 -12.55
N THR A 48 -6.43 16.28 -12.82
CA THR A 48 -7.24 15.63 -11.78
C THR A 48 -6.57 14.35 -11.27
N PRO A 49 -6.87 13.87 -10.06
CA PRO A 49 -6.31 12.63 -9.52
C PRO A 49 -6.50 11.42 -10.45
N GLU A 50 -7.65 11.33 -11.12
CA GLU A 50 -8.02 10.22 -12.01
C GLU A 50 -7.14 10.19 -13.27
N GLN A 51 -6.86 11.36 -13.84
CA GLN A 51 -5.99 11.49 -15.01
C GLN A 51 -4.51 11.15 -14.69
N LYS A 52 -4.05 11.41 -13.46
CA LYS A 52 -2.71 11.01 -13.00
C LYS A 52 -2.55 9.51 -12.90
N VAL A 53 -3.59 8.82 -12.40
CA VAL A 53 -3.61 7.35 -12.27
C VAL A 53 -3.59 6.69 -13.65
N GLY A 54 -4.41 7.15 -14.60
CA GLY A 54 -4.42 6.61 -15.96
C GLY A 54 -3.10 6.79 -16.71
N LEU A 55 -2.37 7.89 -16.46
CA LEU A 55 -1.05 8.11 -17.03
C LEU A 55 0.01 7.20 -16.39
N ALA A 56 -0.08 6.96 -15.08
CA ALA A 56 0.81 6.04 -14.36
C ALA A 56 0.67 4.59 -14.86
N GLU A 57 -0.55 4.15 -15.17
CA GLU A 57 -0.81 2.83 -15.75
C GLU A 57 -0.24 2.67 -17.17
N TYR A 58 -0.29 3.72 -18.00
CA TYR A 58 0.29 3.70 -19.35
C TYR A 58 1.83 3.60 -19.34
N PHE A 59 2.49 4.23 -18.36
CA PHE A 59 3.95 4.24 -18.23
C PHE A 59 4.51 3.20 -17.26
N ALA A 60 3.67 2.48 -16.54
CA ALA A 60 4.03 1.29 -15.78
C ALA A 60 3.68 0.05 -16.60
N PRO A 61 4.47 -0.34 -17.64
CA PRO A 61 4.30 -1.65 -18.25
C PRO A 61 4.39 -2.66 -17.11
N ALA A 62 3.38 -3.53 -17.00
CA ALA A 62 3.29 -4.58 -16.00
C ALA A 62 4.68 -5.17 -15.79
N ALA A 63 5.30 -4.74 -14.68
CA ALA A 63 6.67 -5.08 -14.40
C ALA A 63 6.71 -6.60 -14.36
N LEU A 64 7.42 -7.16 -15.35
CA LEU A 64 7.76 -8.56 -15.52
C LEU A 64 7.65 -9.29 -14.18
N SER A 65 6.56 -10.04 -14.00
CA SER A 65 6.36 -10.86 -12.81
C SER A 65 7.60 -11.71 -12.60
N PRO A 66 8.35 -11.58 -11.50
CA PRO A 66 9.28 -12.63 -11.12
C PRO A 66 8.41 -13.83 -10.75
N ALA A 67 8.27 -14.74 -11.70
CA ALA A 67 7.62 -16.03 -11.51
C ALA A 67 8.40 -16.82 -10.44
N ASN A 68 8.04 -16.61 -9.17
CA ASN A 68 8.29 -17.57 -8.13
C ASN A 68 7.33 -18.74 -8.36
N SER A 69 7.74 -19.67 -9.22
CA SER A 69 7.17 -21.01 -9.28
C SER A 69 8.31 -22.01 -9.45
N GLY A 70 9.09 -22.13 -8.37
CA GLY A 70 9.89 -23.30 -8.10
C GLY A 70 9.02 -24.37 -7.44
N ALA A 71 8.50 -25.28 -8.26
CA ALA A 71 8.08 -26.65 -7.91
C ALA A 71 7.99 -27.36 -9.27
N GLY A 72 8.96 -28.18 -9.67
CA GLY A 72 9.25 -29.47 -9.07
C GLY A 72 8.49 -30.54 -9.85
N GLY A 73 9.16 -31.23 -10.78
CA GLY A 73 8.64 -32.44 -11.43
C GLY A 73 8.61 -32.39 -12.95
N MET A 74 9.34 -33.31 -13.56
CA MET A 74 9.36 -33.60 -14.99
C MET A 74 8.09 -34.37 -15.40
N LEU A 75 6.87 -33.88 -15.15
CA LEU A 75 5.63 -34.46 -15.71
C LEU A 75 4.41 -33.56 -15.44
N TYR A 76 3.80 -33.10 -16.53
CA TYR A 76 2.41 -32.62 -16.67
C TYR A 76 1.93 -31.35 -15.93
N GLY A 77 1.43 -30.39 -16.71
CA GLY A 77 0.48 -29.37 -16.25
C GLY A 77 0.67 -28.03 -16.93
N THR A 78 0.06 -27.84 -18.11
CA THR A 78 -0.09 -26.51 -18.72
C THR A 78 -0.83 -25.59 -17.75
N SER A 79 -0.19 -24.47 -17.40
CA SER A 79 -0.80 -23.39 -16.64
C SER A 79 -2.08 -22.91 -17.33
N LEU A 80 -3.20 -22.93 -16.60
CA LEU A 80 -4.36 -22.11 -16.93
C LEU A 80 -3.95 -20.65 -16.77
N ASP A 81 -3.94 -19.90 -17.86
CA ASP A 81 -4.10 -18.46 -17.80
C ASP A 81 -5.60 -18.14 -17.73
N THR A 82 -5.93 -17.13 -16.94
CA THR A 82 -7.26 -16.55 -16.78
C THR A 82 -7.63 -15.76 -18.03
N SER A 83 -7.94 -16.49 -19.10
CA SER A 83 -8.64 -16.05 -20.30
C SER A 83 -9.08 -17.31 -21.03
N GLY A 84 -10.23 -17.85 -20.63
CA GLY A 84 -10.80 -19.10 -21.13
C GLY A 84 -11.26 -19.07 -22.59
N ASN A 85 -10.38 -18.71 -23.53
CA ASN A 85 -10.62 -18.83 -24.96
C ASN A 85 -9.82 -20.00 -25.52
N LYS A 86 -10.48 -21.16 -25.63
CA LYS A 86 -10.01 -22.26 -26.48
C LYS A 86 -10.17 -21.84 -27.94
N LEU A 87 -9.11 -21.35 -28.56
CA LEU A 87 -9.02 -21.27 -30.02
C LEU A 87 -8.30 -22.52 -30.52
N SER A 88 -9.07 -23.51 -30.97
CA SER A 88 -8.55 -24.63 -31.76
C SER A 88 -8.80 -24.33 -33.23
N THR A 89 -7.73 -24.23 -34.01
CA THR A 89 -7.73 -24.41 -35.47
C THR A 89 -6.97 -25.71 -35.79
N PRO A 90 -7.14 -26.38 -36.96
CA PRO A 90 -7.76 -25.90 -38.20
C PRO A 90 -8.79 -26.84 -38.87
N ARG A 91 -9.69 -26.20 -39.63
CA ARG A 91 -10.32 -26.57 -40.91
C ARG A 91 -10.01 -27.97 -41.50
N ASP A 92 -11.04 -28.78 -41.73
CA ASP A 92 -11.32 -29.41 -43.04
C ASP A 92 -12.65 -30.23 -43.09
N ALA A 93 -13.18 -30.32 -44.33
CA ALA A 93 -14.16 -31.29 -44.86
C ALA A 93 -15.70 -31.06 -44.72
N ALA A 94 -16.26 -30.41 -45.76
CA ALA A 94 -17.30 -30.87 -46.70
C ALA A 94 -18.60 -31.63 -46.25
N ARG A 95 -19.73 -31.18 -46.87
CA ARG A 95 -21.05 -31.84 -47.13
C ARG A 95 -21.96 -32.06 -45.91
N GLY A 96 -23.28 -31.81 -45.88
CA GLY A 96 -24.30 -31.33 -46.82
C GLY A 96 -25.71 -31.65 -46.23
N SER A 97 -26.76 -30.88 -46.62
CA SER A 97 -28.24 -31.13 -46.48
C SER A 97 -28.84 -31.32 -45.06
N ALA A 98 -30.04 -30.89 -44.66
CA ALA A 98 -31.21 -30.25 -45.29
C ALA A 98 -32.12 -29.61 -44.20
N GLU A 99 -32.88 -28.58 -44.61
CA GLU A 99 -34.27 -28.18 -44.27
C GLU A 99 -34.91 -28.52 -42.90
N GLN A 100 -35.39 -27.49 -42.17
CA GLN A 100 -36.81 -27.06 -42.11
C GLN A 100 -37.26 -26.41 -40.77
N GLU A 101 -37.67 -25.14 -40.88
CA GLU A 101 -38.76 -24.36 -40.24
C GLU A 101 -39.20 -24.47 -38.76
N ASP A 102 -39.26 -23.25 -38.17
CA ASP A 102 -40.36 -22.64 -37.42
C ASP A 102 -40.57 -22.93 -35.91
N ARG A 103 -40.15 -21.97 -35.05
CA ARG A 103 -41.07 -21.25 -34.14
C ARG A 103 -40.39 -20.11 -33.38
N ALA A 104 -40.97 -18.93 -33.51
CA ALA A 104 -40.62 -17.72 -32.75
C ALA A 104 -41.11 -17.75 -31.29
N ARG A 105 -40.24 -17.34 -30.35
CA ARG A 105 -40.62 -16.61 -29.13
C ARG A 105 -39.43 -15.77 -28.62
N PRO A 106 -39.62 -14.49 -28.25
CA PRO A 106 -38.52 -13.59 -27.95
C PRO A 106 -38.07 -13.74 -26.49
N THR A 107 -36.78 -13.98 -26.26
CA THR A 107 -36.16 -13.89 -24.93
C THR A 107 -35.42 -12.57 -24.81
N SER A 108 -35.92 -11.66 -23.96
CA SER A 108 -35.14 -10.52 -23.47
C SER A 108 -33.84 -11.01 -22.82
N PRO A 109 -32.67 -10.44 -23.16
CA PRO A 109 -31.46 -10.61 -22.37
C PRO A 109 -31.52 -9.61 -21.20
N GLY A 110 -31.99 -10.08 -20.06
CA GLY A 110 -32.10 -9.29 -18.84
C GLY A 110 -31.00 -9.63 -17.84
N ARG A 111 -29.94 -8.82 -17.86
CA ARG A 111 -29.27 -8.32 -16.64
C ARG A 111 -28.43 -9.33 -15.83
N ALA A 112 -27.24 -9.64 -16.33
CA ALA A 112 -26.17 -10.24 -15.53
C ALA A 112 -24.80 -9.81 -16.04
N SER A 113 -24.51 -8.50 -16.08
CA SER A 113 -23.15 -8.02 -16.41
C SER A 113 -22.89 -6.55 -16.05
N ASP A 114 -23.53 -5.98 -15.01
CA ASP A 114 -23.31 -4.56 -14.64
C ASP A 114 -22.87 -4.35 -13.17
N LEU A 115 -22.45 -5.40 -12.46
CA LEU A 115 -22.08 -5.28 -11.05
C LEU A 115 -20.59 -5.12 -10.78
N ASP A 116 -19.70 -5.34 -11.75
CA ASP A 116 -18.25 -5.39 -11.47
C ASP A 116 -17.52 -4.04 -11.67
N ALA A 117 -18.18 -3.04 -12.27
CA ALA A 117 -17.54 -1.76 -12.61
C ALA A 117 -17.82 -0.60 -11.62
N SER A 118 -18.64 -0.83 -10.58
CA SER A 118 -19.11 0.21 -9.65
C SER A 118 -18.45 0.16 -8.26
N HIS A 119 -17.49 -0.73 -8.04
CA HIS A 119 -17.01 -1.10 -6.70
C HIS A 119 -15.86 -0.27 -6.08
N PRO A 120 -14.92 0.37 -6.82
CA PRO A 120 -13.82 1.08 -6.17
C PRO A 120 -14.23 2.43 -5.56
N ALA A 121 -15.23 3.11 -6.14
CA ALA A 121 -15.68 4.42 -5.64
C ALA A 121 -16.53 4.29 -4.36
N ALA A 122 -17.33 3.23 -4.24
CA ALA A 122 -18.17 2.98 -3.07
C ALA A 122 -17.35 2.56 -1.84
N SER A 123 -16.33 1.72 -2.03
CA SER A 123 -15.40 1.33 -0.95
C SER A 123 -14.54 2.51 -0.49
N ALA A 124 -14.06 3.35 -1.43
CA ALA A 124 -13.31 4.56 -1.08
C ALA A 124 -14.12 5.53 -0.21
N GLN A 125 -15.37 5.81 -0.58
CA GLN A 125 -16.25 6.67 0.20
C GLN A 125 -16.56 6.08 1.59
N ALA A 126 -16.75 4.76 1.67
CA ALA A 126 -16.95 4.07 2.95
C ALA A 126 -15.70 4.19 3.84
N ASN A 127 -14.51 4.01 3.27
CA ASN A 127 -13.24 4.14 3.97
C ASN A 127 -13.01 5.56 4.49
N ASP A 128 -13.29 6.59 3.69
CA ASP A 128 -13.19 7.99 4.13
C ASP A 128 -14.13 8.28 5.30
N SER A 129 -15.35 7.75 5.28
CA SER A 129 -16.32 7.91 6.37
C SER A 129 -15.88 7.18 7.65
N ALA A 130 -15.28 5.99 7.51
CA ALA A 130 -14.73 5.22 8.62
C ALA A 130 -13.54 5.96 9.24
N ILE A 131 -12.63 6.47 8.42
CA ILE A 131 -11.48 7.28 8.85
C ILE A 131 -11.95 8.53 9.61
N ALA A 132 -12.94 9.26 9.08
CA ALA A 132 -13.48 10.45 9.74
C ALA A 132 -14.09 10.11 11.10
N SER A 133 -14.85 9.02 11.19
CA SER A 133 -15.47 8.55 12.43
C SER A 133 -14.43 8.15 13.49
N LEU A 134 -13.36 7.47 13.07
CA LEU A 134 -12.25 7.08 13.94
C LEU A 134 -11.47 8.30 14.45
N ARG A 135 -11.17 9.26 13.57
CA ARG A 135 -10.51 10.51 13.97
C ARG A 135 -11.36 11.31 14.95
N GLN A 136 -12.66 11.41 14.72
CA GLN A 136 -13.58 12.09 15.64
C GLN A 136 -13.65 11.39 17.00
N ALA A 137 -13.64 10.05 17.04
CA ALA A 137 -13.62 9.31 18.29
C ALA A 137 -12.34 9.60 19.10
N LEU A 138 -11.18 9.68 18.44
CA LEU A 138 -9.91 10.02 19.08
C LEU A 138 -9.85 11.47 19.58
N GLN A 139 -10.47 12.42 18.87
CA GLN A 139 -10.49 13.84 19.27
C GLN A 139 -11.37 14.13 20.50
N LYS A 140 -12.37 13.29 20.78
CA LYS A 140 -13.30 13.49 21.90
C LYS A 140 -12.67 13.28 23.29
N MET A 141 -11.44 12.78 23.35
CA MET A 141 -10.75 12.47 24.60
C MET A 141 -9.41 13.20 24.68
N PRO A 142 -9.33 14.33 25.42
CA PRO A 142 -8.11 15.15 25.51
C PRO A 142 -6.93 14.38 26.14
N ASP A 143 -7.19 13.48 27.08
CA ASP A 143 -6.16 12.61 27.70
C ASP A 143 -5.48 11.66 26.68
N ILE A 144 -6.14 11.42 25.55
CA ILE A 144 -5.68 10.53 24.46
C ILE A 144 -5.03 11.34 23.32
N ALA A 145 -5.20 12.67 23.29
CA ALA A 145 -4.65 13.52 22.25
C ALA A 145 -3.13 13.39 22.13
N GLU A 146 -2.41 13.16 23.23
CA GLU A 146 -0.97 12.91 23.18
C GLU A 146 -0.61 11.57 22.54
N LEU A 147 -1.43 10.54 22.75
CA LEU A 147 -1.28 9.21 22.16
C LEU A 147 -1.80 9.17 20.71
N SER A 148 -2.63 10.11 20.28
CA SER A 148 -3.06 10.21 18.88
C SER A 148 -1.87 10.33 17.92
N ARG A 149 -0.74 10.89 18.37
CA ARG A 149 0.52 10.96 17.61
C ARG A 149 1.18 9.61 17.36
N ASN A 150 0.81 8.58 18.11
CA ASN A 150 1.24 7.20 17.94
C ASN A 150 0.24 6.37 17.12
N ILE A 151 -0.88 6.97 16.70
CA ILE A 151 -1.91 6.30 15.92
C ILE A 151 -1.83 6.81 14.49
N VAL A 152 -1.56 5.91 13.55
CA VAL A 152 -1.49 6.21 12.13
C VAL A 152 -2.69 5.57 11.46
N ILE A 153 -3.48 6.36 10.74
CA ILE A 153 -4.66 5.90 10.01
C ILE A 153 -4.42 6.09 8.52
N GLU A 154 -4.34 4.99 7.79
CA GLU A 154 -4.00 4.97 6.35
C GLU A 154 -5.00 4.11 5.56
N PRO A 155 -5.52 4.60 4.43
CA PRO A 155 -6.30 3.79 3.51
C PRO A 155 -5.37 2.80 2.79
N THR A 156 -5.85 1.58 2.58
CA THR A 156 -5.15 0.49 1.91
C THR A 156 -6.09 -0.24 0.96
N LYS A 157 -5.56 -1.17 0.14
CA LYS A 157 -6.36 -1.98 -0.78
C LYS A 157 -7.32 -2.94 -0.09
N GLU A 158 -7.00 -3.32 1.14
CA GLU A 158 -7.81 -4.25 1.95
C GLU A 158 -8.85 -3.51 2.79
N GLY A 159 -8.73 -2.18 2.90
CA GLY A 159 -9.59 -1.27 3.66
C GLY A 159 -8.79 -0.25 4.47
N VAL A 160 -9.12 0.00 5.73
CA VAL A 160 -8.46 1.06 6.53
C VAL A 160 -7.56 0.47 7.60
N ASN A 161 -6.26 0.81 7.57
CA ASN A 161 -5.31 0.44 8.60
C ASN A 161 -5.27 1.48 9.71
N VAL A 162 -5.53 1.04 10.94
CA VAL A 162 -5.32 1.80 12.18
C VAL A 162 -4.13 1.20 12.91
N SER A 163 -2.96 1.81 12.78
CA SER A 163 -1.71 1.32 13.36
C SER A 163 -1.37 2.06 14.65
N LEU A 164 -1.22 1.31 15.74
CA LEU A 164 -0.68 1.79 17.01
C LEU A 164 0.83 1.55 17.00
N VAL A 165 1.60 2.62 16.82
CA VAL A 165 3.04 2.59 16.56
C VAL A 165 3.83 3.01 17.80
N ASP A 166 4.83 2.20 18.16
CA ASP A 166 5.75 2.56 19.25
C ASP A 166 6.69 3.70 18.83
N GLN A 167 7.04 4.54 19.80
CA GLN A 167 8.08 5.56 19.66
C GLN A 167 9.02 5.49 20.85
N ASP A 168 10.23 6.03 20.70
CA ASP A 168 11.20 6.09 21.79
C ASP A 168 10.64 6.93 22.95
N GLY A 169 10.68 6.36 24.16
CA GLY A 169 10.05 6.94 25.36
C GLY A 169 8.52 6.82 25.41
N ARG A 170 7.87 6.28 24.37
CA ARG A 170 6.41 6.07 24.29
C ARG A 170 6.07 4.70 23.70
N SER A 171 6.53 3.62 24.32
CA SER A 171 6.16 2.23 23.98
C SER A 171 4.72 1.87 24.36
N MET A 172 3.94 1.26 23.47
CA MET A 172 2.55 0.84 23.71
C MET A 172 2.46 -0.43 24.55
N PHE A 173 3.49 -1.27 24.48
CA PHE A 173 3.61 -2.52 25.22
C PHE A 173 4.82 -2.50 26.12
N ARG A 174 4.73 -3.23 27.24
CA ARG A 174 5.89 -3.47 28.08
C ARG A 174 6.95 -4.25 27.29
N GLU A 175 8.22 -4.01 27.59
CA GLU A 175 9.32 -4.68 26.91
C GLU A 175 9.26 -6.20 27.14
N GLY A 176 9.38 -6.98 26.06
CA GLY A 176 9.27 -8.45 26.12
C GLY A 176 7.90 -9.01 26.52
N SER A 177 6.88 -8.17 26.72
CA SER A 177 5.56 -8.58 27.18
C SER A 177 4.48 -8.33 26.13
N VAL A 178 3.43 -9.15 26.22
CA VAL A 178 2.19 -9.05 25.43
C VAL A 178 1.22 -8.02 26.01
N ASP A 179 1.44 -7.59 27.25
CA ASP A 179 0.56 -6.69 27.97
C ASP A 179 0.79 -5.22 27.54
N PRO A 180 -0.25 -4.53 27.05
CA PRO A 180 -0.17 -3.11 26.77
C PRO A 180 -0.09 -2.29 28.06
N TYR A 181 0.44 -1.08 27.99
CA TYR A 181 0.32 -0.13 29.09
C TYR A 181 -1.14 0.35 29.24
N GLU A 182 -1.51 0.82 30.44
CA GLU A 182 -2.86 1.33 30.74
C GLU A 182 -3.30 2.44 29.76
N ARG A 183 -2.36 3.31 29.37
CA ARG A 183 -2.62 4.36 28.38
C ARG A 183 -3.08 3.76 27.04
N THR A 184 -2.43 2.69 26.57
CA THR A 184 -2.77 2.02 25.31
C THR A 184 -4.09 1.27 25.45
N ARG A 185 -4.36 0.65 26.60
CA ARG A 185 -5.67 0.04 26.89
C ARG A 185 -6.80 1.07 26.75
N ARG A 186 -6.65 2.25 27.35
CA ARG A 186 -7.65 3.34 27.24
C ARG A 186 -7.87 3.79 25.79
N VAL A 187 -6.82 3.82 24.96
CA VAL A 187 -6.96 4.12 23.52
C VAL A 187 -7.79 3.07 22.79
N LEU A 188 -7.54 1.79 23.07
CA LEU A 188 -8.30 0.70 22.45
C LEU A 188 -9.77 0.71 22.90
N GLU A 189 -10.03 0.93 24.19
CA GLU A 189 -11.38 1.12 24.74
C GLU A 189 -12.09 2.32 24.12
N ALA A 190 -11.36 3.42 23.89
CA ALA A 190 -11.86 4.61 23.20
C ALA A 190 -12.23 4.38 21.73
N LEU A 191 -11.50 3.51 21.03
CA LEU A 191 -11.74 3.16 19.64
C LEU A 191 -12.91 2.17 19.49
N ALA A 192 -13.14 1.31 20.48
CA ALA A 192 -14.14 0.24 20.43
C ALA A 192 -15.57 0.70 20.05
N PRO A 193 -16.13 1.79 20.62
CA PRO A 193 -17.45 2.28 20.23
C PRO A 193 -17.56 2.70 18.76
N ALA A 194 -16.48 3.24 18.18
CA ALA A 194 -16.43 3.61 16.77
C ALA A 194 -16.32 2.35 15.90
N LEU A 195 -15.44 1.43 16.25
CA LEU A 195 -15.24 0.16 15.53
C LEU A 195 -16.53 -0.70 15.51
N ARG A 196 -17.28 -0.74 16.61
CA ARG A 196 -18.55 -1.48 16.69
C ARG A 196 -19.66 -0.96 15.77
N ARG A 197 -19.64 0.35 15.45
CA ARG A 197 -20.66 0.97 14.59
C ARG A 197 -20.40 0.73 13.10
N LEU A 198 -19.19 0.33 12.76
CA LEU A 198 -18.79 0.07 11.39
C LEU A 198 -19.16 -1.37 11.01
N PRO A 199 -19.65 -1.61 9.78
CA PRO A 199 -20.01 -2.94 9.31
C PRO A 199 -18.78 -3.82 8.99
N ASN A 200 -17.58 -3.24 9.00
CA ASN A 200 -16.35 -3.88 8.59
C ASN A 200 -15.90 -4.95 9.58
N ARG A 201 -15.35 -6.05 9.03
CA ARG A 201 -14.61 -7.03 9.83
C ARG A 201 -13.20 -6.52 10.13
N LEU A 202 -12.61 -6.99 11.21
CA LEU A 202 -11.34 -6.52 11.76
C LEU A 202 -10.28 -7.60 11.62
N SER A 203 -9.16 -7.28 11.00
CA SER A 203 -7.94 -8.09 11.11
C SER A 203 -6.96 -7.39 12.04
N ILE A 204 -6.41 -8.11 13.02
CA ILE A 204 -5.48 -7.55 14.01
C ILE A 204 -4.12 -8.20 13.80
N THR A 205 -3.14 -7.39 13.37
CA THR A 205 -1.79 -7.87 13.07
C THR A 205 -0.75 -7.23 13.98
N GLY A 206 0.05 -8.05 14.65
CA GLY A 206 1.18 -7.61 15.47
C GLY A 206 2.50 -7.67 14.72
N HIS A 207 3.31 -6.62 14.88
CA HIS A 207 4.67 -6.53 14.33
C HIS A 207 5.66 -6.11 15.43
N THR A 208 6.90 -6.54 15.28
CA THR A 208 8.02 -6.08 16.11
C THR A 208 9.17 -5.61 15.23
N ALA A 209 10.05 -4.78 15.80
CA ALA A 209 11.33 -4.45 15.19
C ALA A 209 12.27 -5.65 15.22
N ALA A 210 13.19 -5.69 14.27
CA ALA A 210 14.26 -6.67 14.28
C ALA A 210 15.15 -6.48 15.51
N ALA A 211 15.71 -7.59 16.02
CA ALA A 211 16.71 -7.53 17.07
C ALA A 211 18.05 -7.07 16.48
N ARG A 212 18.76 -6.18 17.18
CA ARG A 212 20.10 -5.77 16.75
C ARG A 212 21.05 -6.98 16.81
N PRO A 213 22.02 -7.10 15.88
CA PRO A 213 23.03 -8.13 15.97
C PRO A 213 23.71 -8.14 17.34
N GLY A 214 23.78 -9.30 17.99
CA GLY A 214 24.37 -9.45 19.33
C GLY A 214 23.48 -9.04 20.50
N SER A 215 22.25 -8.55 20.25
CA SER A 215 21.28 -8.31 21.33
C SER A 215 20.57 -9.60 21.74
N ALA A 216 20.44 -9.84 23.04
CA ALA A 216 19.59 -10.91 23.57
C ALA A 216 18.12 -10.52 23.39
N ARG A 217 17.30 -11.42 22.86
CA ARG A 217 15.85 -11.21 22.78
C ARG A 217 15.21 -11.52 24.13
N ALA A 218 14.41 -10.60 24.64
CA ALA A 218 13.62 -10.81 25.86
C ALA A 218 12.50 -11.83 25.68
N ALA A 219 11.99 -11.99 24.44
CA ALA A 219 10.93 -12.93 24.10
C ALA A 219 11.04 -13.39 22.63
N GLU A 220 10.48 -14.56 22.33
CA GLU A 220 10.37 -15.07 20.97
C GLU A 220 9.44 -14.18 20.11
N PRO A 221 9.90 -13.62 18.97
CA PRO A 221 9.17 -12.61 18.20
C PRO A 221 7.78 -13.03 17.71
N TRP A 222 7.63 -14.29 17.29
CA TRP A 222 6.35 -14.82 16.79
C TRP A 222 5.31 -14.89 17.91
N ASN A 223 5.68 -15.45 19.06
CA ASN A 223 4.81 -15.53 20.24
C ASN A 223 4.48 -14.13 20.78
N LEU A 224 5.47 -13.23 20.82
CA LEU A 224 5.28 -11.86 21.27
C LEU A 224 4.28 -11.11 20.39
N THR A 225 4.44 -11.16 19.07
CA THR A 225 3.58 -10.42 18.15
C THR A 225 2.18 -11.01 18.05
N ALA A 226 2.04 -12.34 18.03
CA ALA A 226 0.74 -13.00 18.08
C ALA A 226 0.02 -12.73 19.40
N GLY A 227 0.74 -12.80 20.54
CA GLY A 227 0.18 -12.50 21.85
C GLY A 227 -0.24 -11.04 22.03
N ARG A 228 0.51 -10.09 21.47
CA ARG A 228 0.10 -8.67 21.46
C ARG A 228 -1.15 -8.43 20.62
N ALA A 229 -1.24 -9.05 19.45
CA ALA A 229 -2.44 -8.97 18.61
C ALA A 229 -3.66 -9.56 19.34
N LEU A 230 -3.47 -10.68 20.04
CA LEU A 230 -4.51 -11.30 20.86
C LEU A 230 -4.92 -10.42 22.05
N ALA A 231 -3.96 -9.80 22.75
CA ALA A 231 -4.24 -8.87 23.84
C ALA A 231 -5.06 -7.66 23.37
N VAL A 232 -4.75 -7.12 22.19
CA VAL A 232 -5.56 -6.05 21.57
C VAL A 232 -6.98 -6.53 21.26
N ARG A 233 -7.12 -7.71 20.66
CA ARG A 233 -8.44 -8.33 20.41
C ARG A 233 -9.25 -8.43 21.70
N GLU A 234 -8.63 -8.89 22.80
CA GLU A 234 -9.32 -9.10 24.07
C GLU A 234 -9.79 -7.79 24.69
N ILE A 235 -8.97 -6.74 24.63
CA ILE A 235 -9.36 -5.40 25.11
C ILE A 235 -10.53 -4.85 24.29
N LEU A 236 -10.49 -4.99 22.96
CA LEU A 236 -11.58 -4.54 22.09
C LEU A 236 -12.89 -5.30 22.37
N SER A 237 -12.81 -6.61 22.58
CA SER A 237 -13.96 -7.46 22.94
C SER A 237 -14.53 -7.07 24.30
N GLY A 238 -13.67 -6.89 25.32
CA GLY A 238 -14.07 -6.41 26.65
C GLY A 238 -14.68 -5.01 26.65
N ALA A 239 -14.30 -4.16 25.68
CA ALA A 239 -14.89 -2.84 25.46
C ALA A 239 -16.17 -2.87 24.60
N GLY A 240 -16.64 -4.05 24.21
CA GLY A 240 -17.94 -4.28 23.57
C GLY A 240 -17.92 -4.44 22.05
N VAL A 241 -16.76 -4.63 21.42
CA VAL A 241 -16.68 -5.06 20.01
C VAL A 241 -17.09 -6.54 19.91
N PRO A 242 -18.11 -6.90 19.10
CA PRO A 242 -18.52 -8.29 18.96
C PRO A 242 -17.38 -9.19 18.47
N ASN A 243 -17.32 -10.41 18.99
CA ASN A 243 -16.29 -11.38 18.58
C ASN A 243 -16.38 -11.72 17.08
N ASP A 244 -17.58 -11.70 16.51
CA ASP A 244 -17.86 -12.00 15.10
C ASP A 244 -17.31 -10.91 14.15
N ASN A 245 -17.05 -9.71 14.68
CA ASN A 245 -16.41 -8.65 13.91
C ASN A 245 -14.93 -8.94 13.69
N VAL A 246 -14.28 -9.83 14.45
CA VAL A 246 -12.87 -10.15 14.26
C VAL A 246 -12.73 -11.28 13.24
N ASP A 247 -12.04 -11.00 12.15
CA ASP A 247 -11.71 -11.99 11.11
C ASP A 247 -10.49 -12.81 11.46
N SER A 248 -9.40 -12.14 11.84
CA SER A 248 -8.10 -12.79 12.00
C SER A 248 -7.25 -12.06 13.02
N VAL A 249 -6.43 -12.84 13.73
CA VAL A 249 -5.41 -12.34 14.67
C VAL A 249 -4.08 -12.94 14.24
N VAL A 250 -3.13 -12.10 13.83
CA VAL A 250 -1.89 -12.54 13.16
C VAL A 250 -0.67 -11.93 13.84
N GLY A 251 0.34 -12.76 14.14
CA GLY A 251 1.67 -12.28 14.51
C GLY A 251 2.60 -12.36 13.31
N ARG A 252 3.35 -11.29 13.00
CA ARG A 252 4.30 -11.25 11.87
C ARG A 252 5.75 -11.04 12.26
N ALA A 253 6.07 -11.11 13.55
CA ALA A 253 7.43 -10.91 14.05
C ALA A 253 8.08 -9.65 13.42
N ASP A 254 9.33 -9.75 12.99
CA ASP A 254 10.14 -8.72 12.32
C ASP A 254 10.15 -8.87 10.78
N THR A 255 9.25 -9.67 10.21
CA THR A 255 9.24 -10.01 8.76
C THR A 255 8.71 -8.90 7.85
N GLN A 256 7.95 -7.94 8.39
CA GLN A 256 7.32 -6.85 7.64
C GLN A 256 7.57 -5.49 8.31
N PRO A 257 8.81 -4.97 8.27
CA PRO A 257 9.13 -3.64 8.78
C PRO A 257 8.50 -2.55 7.90
N VAL A 258 8.02 -1.47 8.51
CA VAL A 258 7.56 -0.27 7.79
C VAL A 258 8.75 0.44 7.14
N PHE A 259 9.92 0.38 7.80
CA PHE A 259 11.16 0.97 7.33
C PHE A 259 12.18 -0.15 7.08
N PRO A 260 12.22 -0.76 5.88
CA PRO A 260 13.13 -1.84 5.55
C PRO A 260 14.61 -1.44 5.65
N ASP A 261 14.94 -0.18 5.35
CA ASP A 261 16.31 0.34 5.41
C ASP A 261 16.88 0.37 6.84
N ASN A 262 15.99 0.46 7.84
CA ASN A 262 16.37 0.41 9.24
C ASN A 262 15.35 -0.41 10.06
N PRO A 263 15.47 -1.75 10.07
CA PRO A 263 14.47 -2.63 10.66
C PRO A 263 14.45 -2.57 12.21
N TYR A 264 15.44 -1.94 12.84
CA TYR A 264 15.63 -1.93 14.30
C TYR A 264 14.89 -0.81 15.04
N ILE A 265 14.27 0.13 14.31
CA ILE A 265 13.67 1.33 14.91
C ILE A 265 12.35 1.03 15.61
N ALA A 266 12.01 1.85 16.61
CA ALA A 266 10.78 1.72 17.39
C ALA A 266 9.50 1.65 16.54
N PRO A 267 9.34 2.46 15.47
CA PRO A 267 8.14 2.40 14.62
C PRO A 267 7.83 1.05 13.97
N ASN A 268 8.80 0.14 13.85
CA ASN A 268 8.53 -1.21 13.34
C ASN A 268 7.80 -2.09 14.39
N ARG A 269 7.85 -1.72 15.67
CA ARG A 269 6.99 -2.29 16.72
C ARG A 269 5.64 -1.58 16.67
N ARG A 270 4.64 -2.30 16.17
CA ARG A 270 3.29 -1.77 16.00
C ARG A 270 2.27 -2.88 16.08
N VAL A 271 1.04 -2.51 16.41
CA VAL A 271 -0.13 -3.38 16.18
C VAL A 271 -1.06 -2.64 15.23
N THR A 272 -1.42 -3.30 14.14
CA THR A 272 -2.30 -2.76 13.10
C THR A 272 -3.66 -3.43 13.20
N ILE A 273 -4.71 -2.61 13.30
CA ILE A 273 -6.10 -3.04 13.21
C ILE A 273 -6.60 -2.61 11.83
N THR A 274 -6.81 -3.58 10.95
CA THR A 274 -7.30 -3.36 9.60
C THR A 274 -8.81 -3.54 9.58
N LEU A 275 -9.54 -2.50 9.19
CA LEU A 275 -10.95 -2.57 8.87
C LEU A 275 -11.07 -3.04 7.43
N LEU A 276 -11.53 -4.28 7.23
CA LEU A 276 -11.61 -4.90 5.92
C LEU A 276 -12.76 -4.32 5.09
N ASP A 277 -12.54 -4.12 3.79
CA ASP A 277 -13.53 -3.59 2.84
C ASP A 277 -14.73 -4.52 2.59
N ALA A 278 -14.66 -5.77 3.06
CA ALA A 278 -15.68 -6.77 2.76
C ALA A 278 -16.94 -6.62 3.62
N SER A 279 -18.08 -6.51 2.93
CA SER A 279 -19.37 -6.96 3.46
C SER A 279 -19.34 -8.49 3.62
N PRO A 280 -19.95 -9.05 4.70
CA PRO A 280 -19.86 -10.49 4.98
C PRO A 280 -20.45 -11.34 3.84
N PRO A 281 -19.92 -12.57 3.65
CA PRO A 281 -20.58 -13.56 2.79
C PRO A 281 -22.01 -13.74 3.30
N VAL A 282 -22.94 -13.62 2.35
CA VAL A 282 -24.40 -13.77 2.45
C VAL A 282 -24.89 -14.43 3.75
N PRO A 283 -25.88 -13.86 4.46
CA PRO A 283 -26.49 -14.57 5.59
C PRO A 283 -26.94 -15.95 5.09
N PRO A 284 -26.63 -17.05 5.82
CA PRO A 284 -27.17 -18.35 5.45
C PRO A 284 -28.69 -18.21 5.43
N ASN A 285 -29.28 -18.47 4.27
CA ASN A 285 -30.72 -18.46 4.00
C ASN A 285 -31.57 -18.66 5.27
N PHE A 286 -32.26 -17.60 5.70
CA PHE A 286 -33.49 -17.74 6.47
C PHE A 286 -34.60 -18.16 5.50
N LEU A 287 -34.50 -19.39 5.00
CA LEU A 287 -35.62 -20.10 4.39
C LEU A 287 -35.77 -21.43 5.11
N ARG A 288 -36.45 -21.38 6.25
CA ARG A 288 -37.42 -22.39 6.65
C ARG A 288 -38.47 -21.79 7.56
#